data_AF-A0A0Q6GTX6-F1
#
_entry.id   AF-A0A0Q6GTX6-F1
#
_cell.length_a   1.000
_cell.length_b   1.000
_cell.length_c   1.000
_cell.angle_alpha   90.00
_cell.angle_beta   90.00
_cell.angle_gamma   90.00
#
_symmetry.space_group_name_H-M   'P 1'
#
loop_
_entity.id
_entity.type
_entity.pdbx_description
1 polymer ?
#
loop_
_entity_poly.entity_id
_entity_poly.type
_entity_poly.pdbx_seq_one_letter_code
_entity_poly.pdbx_strand_id
1 'polypeptide(L)'
;MHVAVQSRAHAVAVATAVRPWLPTLLAVSANSPIYDGVDTGYASWRSVQWSRWLSAGPPPHLRSEAEYDREVSEMIRAGTILDDGMVYWDVLPSRRLPTVEIRVADVPADSADTLLLARLCRALVMSVDPEVDAPVVPDSRLRRAYWLAAHDGLDGDAVDPATGIVLPAASRLADLVARVRDALTVTGDLESVETHIDALLARGNGARRQREMLAAGSSVPEVATSLAVPHSVGVQAAP
;
A
#
# COMPACT_ATOMS: atom_id res chain seq x y z
N MET A 1 5.79 4.88 3.91
CA MET A 1 6.09 4.30 5.24
C MET A 1 7.52 3.77 5.23
N HIS A 2 8.30 4.02 6.29
CA HIS A 2 9.66 3.47 6.42
C HIS A 2 9.69 2.43 7.54
N VAL A 3 10.24 1.25 7.26
CA VAL A 3 10.44 0.19 8.27
C VAL A 3 11.91 -0.17 8.33
N ALA A 4 12.49 -0.10 9.52
CA ALA A 4 13.90 -0.41 9.73
C ALA A 4 14.23 -1.86 9.37
N VAL A 5 15.38 -2.06 8.73
CA VAL A 5 15.90 -3.38 8.33
C VAL A 5 17.40 -3.43 8.59
N GLN A 6 17.95 -4.64 8.70
CA GLN A 6 19.32 -4.85 9.15
C GLN A 6 20.38 -4.41 8.14
N SER A 7 20.05 -4.44 6.85
CA SER A 7 20.96 -4.09 5.75
C SER A 7 20.18 -3.73 4.49
N ARG A 8 20.87 -3.18 3.50
CA ARG A 8 20.30 -2.92 2.17
C ARG A 8 20.00 -4.22 1.41
N ALA A 9 20.82 -5.26 1.55
CA ALA A 9 20.50 -6.60 1.05
C ALA A 9 19.17 -7.12 1.62
N HIS A 10 18.98 -6.99 2.94
CA HIS A 10 17.72 -7.34 3.59
C HIS A 10 16.55 -6.47 3.06
N ALA A 11 16.77 -5.17 2.84
CA ALA A 11 15.76 -4.30 2.23
C ALA A 11 15.32 -4.75 0.83
N VAL A 12 16.27 -5.20 -0.02
CA VAL A 12 15.97 -5.72 -1.38
C VAL A 12 15.17 -7.01 -1.29
N ALA A 13 15.58 -7.94 -0.43
CA ALA A 13 14.87 -9.21 -0.25
C ALA A 13 13.44 -8.97 0.26
N VAL A 14 13.25 -8.09 1.25
CA VAL A 14 11.92 -7.68 1.74
C VAL A 14 11.10 -7.05 0.63
N ALA A 15 11.67 -6.11 -0.13
CA ALA A 15 10.97 -5.46 -1.23
C ALA A 15 10.44 -6.48 -2.26
N THR A 16 11.20 -7.55 -2.54
CA THR A 16 10.77 -8.66 -3.40
C THR A 16 9.71 -9.53 -2.74
N ALA A 17 9.90 -9.91 -1.48
CA ALA A 17 9.00 -10.77 -0.72
C ALA A 17 7.59 -10.21 -0.58
N VAL A 18 7.48 -8.89 -0.36
CA VAL A 18 6.19 -8.24 -0.07
C VAL A 18 5.39 -7.89 -1.32
N ARG A 19 5.97 -8.03 -2.53
CA ARG A 19 5.29 -7.70 -3.81
C ARG A 19 3.84 -8.22 -3.89
N PRO A 20 3.54 -9.49 -3.54
CA PRO A 20 2.19 -10.04 -3.66
C PRO A 20 1.16 -9.43 -2.71
N TRP A 21 1.59 -8.66 -1.71
CA TRP A 21 0.74 -8.06 -0.68
C TRP A 21 0.51 -6.57 -0.88
N LEU A 22 1.30 -5.92 -1.74
CA LEU A 22 1.13 -4.49 -2.05
C LEU A 22 -0.26 -4.14 -2.61
N PRO A 23 -0.91 -4.95 -3.47
CA PRO A 23 -2.28 -4.69 -3.89
C PRO A 23 -3.28 -4.66 -2.73
N THR A 24 -3.11 -5.53 -1.72
CA THR A 24 -3.97 -5.54 -0.55
C THR A 24 -3.82 -4.25 0.26
N LEU A 25 -2.58 -3.78 0.46
CA LEU A 25 -2.31 -2.51 1.14
C LEU A 25 -2.88 -1.32 0.35
N LEU A 26 -2.80 -1.35 -0.99
CA LEU A 26 -3.44 -0.36 -1.86
C LEU A 26 -4.94 -0.32 -1.64
N ALA A 27 -5.62 -1.48 -1.72
CA ALA A 27 -7.06 -1.59 -1.51
C ALA A 27 -7.51 -1.04 -0.15
N VAL A 28 -6.80 -1.39 0.93
CA VAL A 28 -7.04 -0.86 2.28
C VAL A 28 -6.93 0.65 2.32
N SER A 29 -5.88 1.20 1.70
CA SER A 29 -5.58 2.63 1.75
C SER A 29 -6.43 3.51 0.83
N ALA A 30 -7.11 2.93 -0.17
CA ALA A 30 -7.69 3.65 -1.28
C ALA A 30 -8.57 4.83 -0.82
N ASN A 31 -8.23 6.03 -1.30
CA ASN A 31 -8.84 7.29 -0.84
C ASN A 31 -8.80 8.38 -1.92
N SER A 32 -8.71 8.03 -3.19
CA SER A 32 -8.64 8.99 -4.28
C SER A 32 -9.65 8.71 -5.41
N PRO A 33 -10.96 8.56 -5.11
CA PRO A 33 -11.94 8.28 -6.16
C PRO A 33 -12.33 9.49 -7.01
N ILE A 34 -12.12 10.71 -6.50
CA ILE A 34 -12.49 11.95 -7.18
C ILE A 34 -11.23 12.60 -7.77
N TYR A 35 -11.30 12.99 -9.03
CA TYR A 35 -10.25 13.76 -9.71
C TYR A 35 -10.88 14.77 -10.65
N ASP A 36 -10.36 16.00 -10.63
CA ASP A 36 -10.87 17.11 -11.47
C ASP A 36 -12.40 17.31 -11.35
N GLY A 37 -12.92 17.16 -10.12
CA GLY A 37 -14.33 17.37 -9.80
C GLY A 37 -15.27 16.23 -10.18
N VAL A 38 -14.77 15.09 -10.67
CA VAL A 38 -15.60 13.95 -11.08
C VAL A 38 -15.21 12.66 -10.36
N ASP A 39 -16.19 11.78 -10.11
CA ASP A 39 -15.92 10.40 -9.74
C ASP A 39 -15.27 9.69 -10.94
N THR A 40 -14.08 9.15 -10.71
CA THR A 40 -13.26 8.51 -11.73
C THR A 40 -13.68 7.08 -12.04
N GLY A 41 -14.54 6.48 -11.21
CA GLY A 41 -14.83 5.05 -11.24
C GLY A 41 -13.78 4.18 -10.56
N TYR A 42 -12.63 4.73 -10.15
CA TYR A 42 -11.60 4.01 -9.37
C TYR A 42 -11.63 4.35 -7.88
N ALA A 43 -11.35 3.39 -7.00
CA ALA A 43 -11.15 3.66 -5.57
C ALA A 43 -9.84 4.43 -5.29
N SER A 44 -8.79 4.15 -6.07
CA SER A 44 -7.51 4.87 -6.06
C SER A 44 -7.14 5.35 -7.45
N TRP A 45 -7.58 6.57 -7.80
CA TRP A 45 -7.14 7.23 -9.03
C TRP A 45 -5.66 7.62 -8.96
N ARG A 46 -5.12 7.88 -7.77
CA ARG A 46 -3.69 8.14 -7.55
C ARG A 46 -2.84 7.02 -8.12
N SER A 47 -3.19 5.76 -7.83
CA SER A 47 -2.47 4.59 -8.34
C SER A 47 -2.53 4.50 -9.88
N VAL A 48 -3.71 4.76 -10.46
CA VAL A 48 -3.89 4.78 -11.93
C VAL A 48 -3.00 5.84 -12.59
N GLN A 49 -3.00 7.06 -12.05
CA GLN A 49 -2.14 8.14 -12.54
C GLN A 49 -0.66 7.75 -12.41
N TRP A 50 -0.25 7.25 -11.24
CA TRP A 50 1.13 6.87 -10.95
C TRP A 50 1.66 5.77 -11.88
N SER A 51 0.80 4.81 -12.28
CA SER A 51 1.17 3.68 -13.15
C SER A 51 1.63 4.05 -14.56
N ARG A 52 1.49 5.32 -14.98
CA ARG A 52 1.91 5.80 -16.31
C ARG A 52 3.41 5.95 -16.44
N TRP A 53 4.14 6.02 -15.33
CA TRP A 53 5.60 6.09 -15.32
C TRP A 53 6.18 4.68 -15.38
N LEU A 54 7.11 4.43 -16.31
CA LEU A 54 7.76 3.12 -16.47
C LEU A 54 8.53 2.67 -15.23
N SER A 55 9.02 3.62 -14.42
CA SER A 55 9.72 3.35 -13.17
C SER A 55 8.80 3.23 -11.95
N ALA A 56 7.48 3.32 -12.14
CA ALA A 56 6.48 3.26 -11.07
C ALA A 56 5.75 1.91 -11.04
N GLY A 57 5.17 1.58 -9.88
CA GLY A 57 4.40 0.35 -9.69
C GLY A 57 5.16 -0.72 -8.91
N PRO A 58 4.76 -2.00 -9.02
CA PRO A 58 5.45 -3.07 -8.32
C PRO A 58 6.92 -3.16 -8.77
N PRO A 59 7.88 -3.31 -7.82
CA PRO A 59 9.27 -3.49 -8.21
C PRO A 59 9.46 -4.79 -9.00
N PRO A 60 10.52 -4.90 -9.80
CA PRO A 60 10.92 -6.17 -10.40
C PRO A 60 11.26 -7.20 -9.32
N HIS A 61 11.29 -8.47 -9.70
CA HIS A 61 11.70 -9.55 -8.79
C HIS A 61 13.23 -9.57 -8.68
N LEU A 62 13.79 -8.94 -7.63
CA LEU A 62 15.23 -8.79 -7.43
C LEU A 62 15.72 -9.65 -6.26
N ARG A 63 16.80 -10.41 -6.45
CA ARG A 63 17.35 -11.34 -5.45
C ARG A 63 18.59 -10.82 -4.72
N SER A 64 19.17 -9.73 -5.18
CA SER A 64 20.39 -9.18 -4.59
C SER A 64 20.55 -7.68 -4.82
N GLU A 65 21.41 -7.05 -4.03
CA GLU A 65 21.80 -5.65 -4.25
C GLU A 65 22.42 -5.43 -5.63
N ALA A 66 23.19 -6.42 -6.12
CA ALA A 66 23.80 -6.34 -7.45
C ALA A 66 22.76 -6.38 -8.58
N GLU A 67 21.68 -7.15 -8.42
CA GLU A 67 20.56 -7.13 -9.36
C GLU A 67 19.81 -5.79 -9.30
N TYR A 68 19.59 -5.25 -8.10
CA TYR A 68 19.00 -3.92 -7.93
C TYR A 68 19.84 -2.83 -8.63
N ASP A 69 21.15 -2.80 -8.37
CA ASP A 69 22.05 -1.79 -8.95
C ASP A 69 22.13 -1.92 -10.47
N ARG A 70 22.09 -3.15 -10.99
CA ARG A 70 22.06 -3.40 -12.44
C ARG A 70 20.78 -2.89 -13.07
N GLU A 71 19.63 -3.20 -12.50
CA GLU A 71 18.32 -2.75 -12.97
C GLU A 71 18.22 -1.23 -13.00
N VAL A 72 18.62 -0.55 -11.92
CA VAL A 72 18.64 0.91 -11.85
C VAL A 72 19.59 1.50 -12.90
N SER A 73 20.78 0.91 -13.05
CA SER A 73 21.74 1.36 -14.06
C SER A 73 21.23 1.14 -15.49
N GLU A 74 20.47 0.07 -15.75
CA GLU A 74 19.84 -0.20 -17.04
C GLU A 74 18.74 0.83 -17.35
N MET A 75 17.89 1.15 -16.37
CA MET A 75 16.87 2.19 -16.52
C MET A 75 17.47 3.57 -16.81
N ILE A 76 18.59 3.93 -16.17
CA ILE A 76 19.32 5.18 -16.44
C ILE A 76 19.90 5.17 -17.85
N ARG A 77 20.60 4.10 -18.24
CA ARG A 77 21.18 3.98 -19.59
C ARG A 77 20.14 4.02 -20.70
N ALA A 78 18.96 3.46 -20.45
CA ALA A 78 17.84 3.49 -21.38
C ALA A 78 17.15 4.87 -21.46
N GLY A 79 17.45 5.79 -20.54
CA GLY A 79 16.77 7.09 -20.44
C GLY A 79 15.36 7.01 -19.87
N THR A 80 14.98 5.87 -19.28
CA THR A 80 13.68 5.67 -18.61
C THR A 80 13.59 6.51 -17.33
N ILE A 81 14.72 6.72 -16.67
CA ILE A 81 14.89 7.60 -15.51
C ILE A 81 16.18 8.41 -15.66
N LEU A 82 16.24 9.61 -15.06
CA LEU A 82 17.44 10.47 -15.11
C LEU A 82 18.49 10.07 -14.08
N ASP A 83 18.04 9.64 -12.90
CA ASP A 83 18.87 9.22 -11.78
C ASP A 83 18.13 8.20 -10.90
N ASP A 84 18.82 7.67 -9.89
CA ASP A 84 18.28 6.70 -8.93
C ASP A 84 17.16 7.26 -8.03
N GLY A 85 17.01 8.59 -7.94
CA GLY A 85 15.89 9.27 -7.28
C GLY A 85 14.58 9.20 -8.05
N MET A 86 14.63 8.85 -9.33
CA MET A 86 13.45 8.64 -10.19
C MET A 86 12.97 7.18 -10.22
N VAL A 87 13.51 6.33 -9.34
CA VAL A 87 12.93 5.01 -9.06
C VAL A 87 11.65 5.19 -8.23
N TYR A 88 10.51 4.88 -8.85
CA TYR A 88 9.18 5.12 -8.27
C TYR A 88 8.44 3.82 -7.92
N TRP A 89 9.19 2.74 -7.72
CA TRP A 89 8.64 1.48 -7.27
C TRP A 89 7.90 1.64 -5.93
N ASP A 90 6.82 0.87 -5.79
CA ASP A 90 5.91 0.93 -4.65
C ASP A 90 6.51 0.35 -3.36
N VAL A 91 7.63 -0.38 -3.47
CA VAL A 91 8.48 -0.75 -2.36
C VAL A 91 9.94 -0.81 -2.81
N LEU A 92 10.85 -0.23 -2.02
CA LEU A 92 12.27 -0.14 -2.35
C LEU A 92 13.15 0.10 -1.11
N PRO A 93 14.45 -0.23 -1.16
CA PRO A 93 15.40 0.24 -0.16
C PRO A 93 15.44 1.78 -0.12
N SER A 94 15.38 2.36 1.07
CA SER A 94 15.53 3.81 1.22
C SER A 94 16.97 4.23 0.90
N ARG A 95 17.10 5.34 0.16
CA ARG A 95 18.40 5.95 -0.18
C ARG A 95 19.09 6.62 1.01
N ARG A 96 18.32 6.99 2.03
CA ARG A 96 18.77 7.85 3.14
C ARG A 96 18.76 7.18 4.51
N LEU A 97 17.93 6.17 4.67
CA LEU A 97 17.69 5.51 5.95
C LEU A 97 17.93 4.00 5.82
N PRO A 98 18.40 3.31 6.86
CA PRO A 98 18.53 1.84 6.89
C PRO A 98 17.14 1.19 7.01
N THR A 99 16.30 1.41 6.01
CA THR A 99 14.87 1.05 6.00
C THR A 99 14.47 0.56 4.62
N VAL A 100 13.42 -0.25 4.56
CA VAL A 100 12.59 -0.40 3.36
C VAL A 100 11.51 0.68 3.37
N GLU A 101 11.26 1.30 2.22
CA GLU A 101 10.23 2.31 2.01
C GLU A 101 9.06 1.69 1.24
N ILE A 102 7.87 1.70 1.83
CA ILE A 102 6.61 1.24 1.20
C ILE A 102 5.78 2.47 0.82
N ARG A 103 5.47 2.61 -0.48
CA ARG A 103 4.91 3.80 -1.13
C ARG A 103 3.60 3.52 -1.89
N VAL A 104 3.09 2.29 -1.80
CA VAL A 104 1.88 1.86 -2.52
C VAL A 104 0.61 2.57 -2.08
N ALA A 105 0.56 3.10 -0.86
CA ALA A 105 -0.67 3.59 -0.24
C ALA A 105 -1.12 4.96 -0.77
N ASP A 106 -2.43 5.18 -0.84
CA ASP A 106 -3.01 6.52 -0.77
C ASP A 106 -2.86 7.09 0.65
N VAL A 107 -3.08 8.40 0.83
CA VAL A 107 -3.22 9.00 2.16
C VAL A 107 -4.63 8.68 2.67
N PRO A 108 -4.81 7.92 3.76
CA PRO A 108 -6.13 7.62 4.29
C PRO A 108 -6.85 8.86 4.81
N ALA A 109 -8.19 8.83 4.78
CA ALA A 109 -9.04 9.91 5.31
C ALA A 109 -9.04 10.01 6.85
N ASP A 110 -8.61 8.95 7.54
CA ASP A 110 -8.59 8.85 9.00
C ASP A 110 -7.17 8.53 9.48
N SER A 111 -6.72 9.19 10.54
CA SER A 111 -5.43 8.89 11.16
C SER A 111 -5.37 7.48 11.74
N ALA A 112 -6.50 6.92 12.20
CA ALA A 112 -6.57 5.54 12.67
C ALA A 112 -6.32 4.54 11.53
N ASP A 113 -6.79 4.83 10.31
CA ASP A 113 -6.48 4.04 9.12
C ASP A 113 -5.01 4.14 8.71
N THR A 114 -4.41 5.33 8.90
CA THR A 114 -2.97 5.51 8.72
C THR A 114 -2.18 4.65 9.70
N LEU A 115 -2.60 4.58 10.96
CA LEU A 115 -1.97 3.72 11.97
C LEU A 115 -2.15 2.23 11.67
N LEU A 116 -3.33 1.81 11.20
CA LEU A 116 -3.55 0.44 10.73
C LEU A 116 -2.55 0.08 9.62
N LEU A 117 -2.43 0.92 8.59
CA LEU A 117 -1.49 0.67 7.49
C LEU A 117 -0.04 0.60 7.98
N ALA A 118 0.35 1.47 8.91
CA ALA A 118 1.69 1.45 9.49
C ALA A 118 1.97 0.15 10.25
N ARG A 119 1.00 -0.34 11.05
CA ARG A 119 1.09 -1.62 11.77
C ARG A 119 1.18 -2.80 10.82
N LEU A 120 0.32 -2.85 9.79
CA LEU A 120 0.35 -3.91 8.77
C LEU A 120 1.67 -3.92 8.00
N CYS A 121 2.17 -2.76 7.57
CA CYS A 121 3.45 -2.66 6.87
C CYS A 121 4.63 -3.09 7.73
N ARG A 122 4.67 -2.65 8.99
CA ARG A 122 5.70 -3.07 9.94
C ARG A 122 5.66 -4.58 10.15
N ALA A 123 4.48 -5.13 10.44
CA ALA A 123 4.32 -6.55 10.70
C ALA A 123 4.64 -7.40 9.47
N LEU A 124 4.30 -6.92 8.26
CA LEU A 124 4.65 -7.56 7.01
C LEU A 124 6.15 -7.60 6.77
N VAL A 125 6.87 -6.50 7.02
CA VAL A 125 8.33 -6.48 6.90
C VAL A 125 8.99 -7.39 7.95
N MET A 126 8.47 -7.39 9.19
CA MET A 126 8.97 -8.25 10.27
C MET A 126 8.74 -9.74 10.04
N SER A 127 7.74 -10.10 9.22
CA SER A 127 7.38 -11.50 8.99
C SER A 127 8.06 -12.13 7.77
N VAL A 128 8.87 -11.36 7.03
CA VAL A 128 9.66 -11.85 5.90
C VAL A 128 10.90 -12.57 6.42
N ASP A 129 11.10 -13.80 5.96
CA ASP A 129 12.37 -14.50 6.00
C ASP A 129 13.03 -14.43 4.60
N PRO A 130 14.08 -13.60 4.41
CA PRO A 130 14.74 -13.41 3.12
C PRO A 130 15.25 -14.68 2.43
N GLU A 131 15.55 -15.74 3.20
CA GLU A 131 16.07 -17.00 2.66
C GLU A 131 14.96 -17.91 2.13
N VAL A 132 13.72 -17.68 2.56
CA VAL A 132 12.55 -18.54 2.25
C VAL A 132 11.53 -17.79 1.39
N ASP A 133 11.26 -16.52 1.69
CA ASP A 133 10.19 -15.72 1.11
C ASP A 133 10.64 -14.98 -0.17
N ALA A 134 10.88 -15.73 -1.25
CA ALA A 134 11.12 -15.18 -2.58
C ALA A 134 10.08 -15.66 -3.61
N PRO A 135 8.78 -15.33 -3.43
CA PRO A 135 7.73 -15.84 -4.30
C PRO A 135 7.87 -15.28 -5.71
N VAL A 136 8.05 -16.19 -6.68
CA VAL A 136 8.04 -15.84 -8.10
C VAL A 136 6.58 -15.76 -8.57
N VAL A 137 6.04 -14.54 -8.61
CA VAL A 137 4.71 -14.25 -9.15
C VAL A 137 4.82 -13.69 -10.57
N PRO A 138 3.97 -14.13 -11.53
CA PRO A 138 3.93 -13.53 -12.85
C PRO A 138 3.55 -12.05 -12.79
N ASP A 139 4.33 -11.19 -13.43
CA ASP A 139 4.10 -9.73 -13.42
C ASP A 139 2.71 -9.36 -13.97
N SER A 140 2.19 -10.10 -14.96
CA SER A 140 0.85 -9.89 -15.48
C SER A 140 -0.24 -10.09 -14.43
N ARG A 141 -0.04 -11.04 -13.51
CA ARG A 141 -0.98 -11.31 -12.41
C ARG A 141 -0.83 -10.28 -11.31
N LEU A 142 0.40 -9.87 -10.99
CA LEU A 142 0.65 -8.78 -10.04
C LEU A 142 0.01 -7.48 -10.53
N ARG A 143 0.18 -7.11 -11.81
CA ARG A 143 -0.46 -5.94 -12.42
C ARG A 143 -1.99 -6.03 -12.40
N ARG A 144 -2.57 -7.22 -12.62
CA ARG A 144 -4.02 -7.42 -12.50
C ARG A 144 -4.51 -7.20 -11.07
N ALA A 145 -3.78 -7.71 -10.06
CA ALA A 145 -4.12 -7.49 -8.66
C ALA A 145 -4.05 -6.00 -8.29
N TYR A 146 -3.03 -5.28 -8.75
CA TYR A 146 -2.94 -3.82 -8.61
C TYR A 146 -4.12 -3.10 -9.25
N TRP A 147 -4.52 -3.51 -10.45
CA TRP A 147 -5.63 -2.89 -11.15
C TRP A 147 -6.95 -3.07 -10.39
N LEU A 148 -7.25 -4.29 -9.92
CA LEU A 148 -8.45 -4.55 -9.11
C LEU A 148 -8.44 -3.76 -7.80
N ALA A 149 -7.29 -3.74 -7.10
CA ALA A 149 -7.14 -2.96 -5.89
C ALA A 149 -7.35 -1.46 -6.12
N ALA A 150 -6.87 -0.92 -7.25
CA ALA A 150 -7.08 0.49 -7.61
C ALA A 150 -8.53 0.77 -8.03
N HIS A 151 -9.17 -0.17 -8.73
CA HIS A 151 -10.53 0.00 -9.26
C HIS A 151 -11.59 -0.16 -8.16
N ASP A 152 -11.59 -1.30 -7.49
CA ASP A 152 -12.65 -1.69 -6.55
C ASP A 152 -12.31 -1.40 -5.08
N GLY A 153 -11.02 -1.25 -4.75
CA GLY A 153 -10.61 -1.05 -3.36
C GLY A 153 -10.95 -2.27 -2.48
N LEU A 154 -11.43 -2.01 -1.26
CA LEU A 154 -11.87 -3.05 -0.32
C LEU A 154 -13.27 -3.61 -0.60
N ASP A 155 -14.02 -2.97 -1.50
CA ASP A 155 -15.43 -3.26 -1.75
C ASP A 155 -15.67 -4.37 -2.77
N GLY A 156 -14.69 -4.66 -3.62
CA GLY A 156 -14.81 -5.68 -4.65
C GLY A 156 -13.88 -6.86 -4.44
N ASP A 157 -13.48 -7.43 -5.57
CA ASP A 157 -12.63 -8.60 -5.61
C ASP A 157 -11.14 -8.22 -5.64
N ALA A 158 -10.33 -9.12 -5.12
CA ALA A 158 -8.90 -9.15 -5.27
C ALA A 158 -8.47 -10.39 -6.06
N VAL A 159 -7.25 -10.36 -6.57
CA VAL A 159 -6.56 -11.54 -7.11
C VAL A 159 -5.38 -11.82 -6.19
N ASP A 160 -5.27 -13.05 -5.71
CA ASP A 160 -4.03 -13.51 -5.08
C ASP A 160 -2.94 -13.65 -6.16
N PRO A 161 -1.84 -12.86 -6.11
CA PRO A 161 -0.78 -12.96 -7.11
C PRO A 161 -0.02 -14.29 -7.08
N ALA A 162 -0.06 -15.05 -5.97
CA ALA A 162 0.60 -16.35 -5.90
C ALA A 162 -0.18 -17.42 -6.68
N THR A 163 -1.50 -17.52 -6.44
CA THR A 163 -2.33 -18.58 -7.01
C THR A 163 -3.10 -18.17 -8.26
N GLY A 164 -3.41 -16.89 -8.42
CA GLY A 164 -4.29 -16.36 -9.47
C GLY A 164 -5.78 -16.51 -9.16
N ILE A 165 -6.13 -16.99 -7.96
CA ILE A 165 -7.51 -17.11 -7.51
C ILE A 165 -8.09 -15.70 -7.26
N VAL A 166 -9.33 -15.51 -7.72
CA VAL A 166 -10.14 -14.33 -7.42
C VAL A 166 -10.93 -14.59 -6.14
N LEU A 167 -10.91 -13.64 -5.22
CA LEU A 167 -11.56 -13.72 -3.92
C LEU A 167 -11.93 -12.31 -3.44
N PRO A 168 -12.87 -12.14 -2.50
CA PRO A 168 -13.17 -10.82 -1.97
C PRO A 168 -11.93 -10.12 -1.40
N ALA A 169 -11.79 -8.81 -1.61
CA ALA A 169 -10.65 -8.04 -1.09
C ALA A 169 -10.54 -8.13 0.45
N ALA A 170 -11.67 -8.21 1.14
CA ALA A 170 -11.73 -8.46 2.59
C ALA A 170 -11.11 -9.82 2.98
N SER A 171 -11.35 -10.88 2.21
CA SER A 171 -10.71 -12.18 2.43
C SER A 171 -9.21 -12.10 2.21
N ARG A 172 -8.77 -11.36 1.18
CA ARG A 172 -7.35 -11.15 0.93
C ARG A 172 -6.67 -10.34 2.04
N LEU A 173 -7.38 -9.40 2.66
CA LEU A 173 -6.91 -8.70 3.86
C LEU A 173 -6.80 -9.66 5.06
N ALA A 174 -7.76 -10.55 5.25
CA ALA A 174 -7.68 -11.58 6.30
C ALA A 174 -6.46 -12.50 6.11
N ASP A 175 -6.15 -12.89 4.86
CA ASP A 175 -4.92 -13.64 4.55
C ASP A 175 -3.66 -12.87 4.94
N LEU A 176 -3.62 -11.56 4.68
CA LEU A 176 -2.50 -10.70 5.07
C LEU A 176 -2.34 -10.69 6.58
N VAL A 177 -3.43 -10.48 7.33
CA VAL A 177 -3.41 -10.50 8.80
C VAL A 177 -2.93 -11.84 9.32
N ALA A 178 -3.40 -12.95 8.74
CA ALA A 178 -2.95 -14.29 9.10
C ALA A 178 -1.44 -14.46 8.85
N ARG A 179 -0.93 -13.98 7.71
CA ARG A 179 0.51 -14.03 7.37
C ARG A 179 1.39 -13.24 8.34
N VAL A 180 0.86 -12.17 8.93
CA VAL A 180 1.62 -11.28 9.83
C VAL A 180 1.21 -11.40 11.30
N ARG A 181 0.37 -12.40 11.65
CA ARG A 181 -0.20 -12.58 12.99
C ARG A 181 0.87 -12.66 14.07
N ASP A 182 1.93 -13.42 13.85
CA ASP A 182 3.01 -13.58 14.83
C ASP A 182 3.74 -12.26 15.06
N ALA A 183 4.05 -11.51 14.00
CA ALA A 183 4.67 -10.19 14.11
C ALA A 183 3.77 -9.20 14.85
N LEU A 184 2.46 -9.20 14.57
CA LEU A 184 1.48 -8.37 15.29
C LEU A 184 1.34 -8.77 16.76
N THR A 185 1.53 -10.04 17.09
CA THR A 185 1.50 -10.55 18.47
C THR A 185 2.74 -10.07 19.23
N VAL A 186 3.91 -10.17 18.61
CA VAL A 186 5.18 -9.67 19.18
C VAL A 186 5.13 -8.17 19.45
N THR A 187 4.47 -7.39 18.60
CA THR A 187 4.34 -5.93 18.80
C THR A 187 3.17 -5.54 19.71
N GLY A 188 2.32 -6.48 20.12
CA GLY A 188 1.12 -6.23 20.91
C GLY A 188 0.00 -5.50 20.16
N ASP A 189 0.03 -5.50 18.82
CA ASP A 189 -0.95 -4.77 18.00
C ASP A 189 -2.11 -5.65 17.52
N LEU A 190 -2.01 -6.98 17.61
CA LEU A 190 -2.94 -7.92 16.95
C LEU A 190 -4.41 -7.59 17.20
N GLU A 191 -4.84 -7.52 18.46
CA GLU A 191 -6.23 -7.24 18.83
C GLU A 191 -6.71 -5.88 18.30
N SER A 192 -5.85 -4.86 18.39
CA SER A 192 -6.16 -3.52 17.90
C SER A 192 -6.28 -3.46 16.38
N VAL A 193 -5.50 -4.28 15.66
CA VAL A 193 -5.55 -4.40 14.21
C VAL A 193 -6.80 -5.14 13.78
N GLU A 194 -7.12 -6.28 14.39
CA GLU A 194 -8.33 -7.07 14.10
C GLU A 194 -9.59 -6.22 14.33
N THR A 195 -9.68 -5.56 15.50
CA THR A 195 -10.80 -4.66 15.82
C THR A 195 -10.94 -3.51 14.82
N HIS A 196 -9.82 -2.89 14.42
CA HIS A 196 -9.86 -1.77 13.49
C HIS A 196 -10.21 -2.19 12.06
N ILE A 197 -9.80 -3.39 11.64
CA ILE A 197 -10.19 -3.98 10.36
C ILE A 197 -11.70 -4.24 10.32
N ASP A 198 -12.29 -4.80 11.39
CA ASP A 198 -13.74 -5.01 11.45
C ASP A 198 -14.50 -3.68 11.31
N ALA A 199 -14.05 -2.66 12.05
CA ALA A 199 -14.62 -1.32 11.92
C ALA A 199 -14.43 -0.73 10.51
N LEU A 200 -13.30 -1.03 9.84
CA LEU A 200 -12.99 -0.53 8.50
C LEU A 200 -13.87 -1.18 7.45
N LEU A 201 -14.06 -2.49 7.53
CA LEU A 201 -14.93 -3.23 6.61
C LEU A 201 -16.40 -2.79 6.78
N ALA A 202 -16.82 -2.54 8.02
CA ALA A 202 -18.17 -2.06 8.32
C ALA A 202 -18.44 -0.64 7.78
N ARG A 203 -17.53 0.31 8.04
CA ARG A 203 -17.74 1.72 7.66
C ARG A 203 -17.23 2.09 6.25
N GLY A 204 -16.37 1.27 5.67
CA GLY A 204 -15.64 1.55 4.44
C GLY A 204 -14.38 2.39 4.64
N ASN A 205 -13.47 2.32 3.66
CA ASN A 205 -12.31 3.20 3.60
C ASN A 205 -12.71 4.59 3.08
N GLY A 206 -11.72 5.48 2.94
CA GLY A 206 -11.97 6.84 2.50
C GLY A 206 -12.56 6.94 1.09
N ALA A 207 -12.24 6.02 0.17
CA ALA A 207 -12.87 6.00 -1.15
C ALA A 207 -14.37 5.68 -1.09
N ARG A 208 -14.78 4.68 -0.29
CA ARG A 208 -16.21 4.36 -0.09
C ARG A 208 -16.96 5.57 0.48
N ARG A 209 -16.44 6.16 1.55
CA ARG A 209 -17.04 7.32 2.20
C ARG A 209 -17.26 8.49 1.24
N GLN A 210 -16.26 8.82 0.42
CA GLN A 210 -16.37 9.90 -0.57
C GLN A 210 -17.48 9.63 -1.59
N ARG A 211 -17.56 8.40 -2.11
CA ARG A 211 -18.58 8.00 -3.09
C ARG A 211 -19.98 7.98 -2.51
N GLU A 212 -20.14 7.50 -1.28
CA GLU A 212 -21.42 7.52 -0.57
C GLU A 212 -21.93 8.95 -0.37
N MET A 213 -21.04 9.89 -0.03
CA MET A 213 -21.40 11.30 0.09
C MET A 213 -21.84 11.92 -1.25
N LEU A 214 -21.13 11.63 -2.35
CA LEU A 214 -21.52 12.08 -3.69
C LEU A 214 -22.87 11.48 -4.10
N ALA A 215 -23.09 10.18 -3.85
CA ALA A 215 -24.34 9.51 -4.14
C ALA A 215 -25.52 10.07 -3.31
N ALA A 216 -25.24 10.54 -2.09
CA ALA A 216 -26.19 11.24 -1.23
C ALA A 216 -26.45 12.70 -1.64
N GLY A 217 -25.80 13.19 -2.70
CA GLY A 217 -26.02 14.53 -3.26
C GLY A 217 -25.06 15.60 -2.75
N SER A 218 -24.01 15.24 -2.01
CA SER A 218 -22.97 16.19 -1.62
C SER A 218 -22.18 16.65 -2.84
N SER A 219 -21.81 17.92 -2.87
CA SER A 219 -20.88 18.48 -3.84
C SER A 219 -19.42 18.09 -3.52
N VAL A 220 -18.54 18.11 -4.51
CA VAL A 220 -17.11 17.81 -4.31
C VAL A 220 -16.45 18.71 -3.23
N PRO A 221 -16.73 20.03 -3.14
CA PRO A 221 -16.22 20.84 -2.04
C PRO A 221 -16.69 20.39 -0.64
N GLU A 222 -17.93 19.92 -0.51
CA GLU A 222 -18.46 19.40 0.76
C GLU A 222 -17.79 18.08 1.15
N VAL A 223 -17.55 17.20 0.16
CA VAL A 223 -16.75 15.98 0.36
C VAL A 223 -15.34 16.33 0.81
N ALA A 224 -14.64 17.25 0.12
CA ALA A 224 -13.29 17.65 0.51
C ALA A 224 -13.25 18.24 1.93
N THR A 225 -14.24 19.03 2.31
CA THR A 225 -14.35 19.63 3.65
C THR A 225 -14.59 18.57 4.72
N SER A 226 -15.36 17.51 4.44
CA SER A 226 -15.63 16.44 5.42
C SER A 226 -14.41 15.55 5.70
N LEU A 227 -13.45 15.50 4.76
CA LEU A 227 -12.17 14.80 4.91
C LEU A 227 -11.11 15.64 5.62
N ALA A 228 -11.31 16.96 5.68
CA ALA A 228 -10.45 17.83 6.46
C ALA A 228 -10.67 17.51 7.95
N VAL A 229 -9.68 16.88 8.57
CA VAL A 229 -9.70 16.57 10.01
C VAL A 229 -9.97 17.87 10.78
N PRO A 230 -11.03 17.96 11.61
CA PRO A 230 -11.19 19.11 12.49
C PRO A 230 -9.97 19.19 13.41
N HIS A 231 -9.21 20.28 13.32
CA HIS A 231 -8.12 20.55 14.26
C HIS A 231 -8.70 20.75 15.67
N SER A 232 -8.80 19.68 16.44
CA SER A 232 -8.96 19.74 17.90
C SER A 232 -7.80 19.02 18.56
N VAL A 233 -6.60 19.58 18.41
CA VAL A 233 -5.53 19.33 19.38
C VAL A 233 -5.71 20.36 20.48
N GLY A 234 -6.49 20.00 21.50
CA GLY A 234 -6.44 20.66 22.79
C GLY A 234 -5.07 20.40 23.40
N VAL A 235 -4.11 21.28 23.15
CA VAL A 235 -2.89 21.32 23.97
C VAL A 235 -3.31 21.88 25.33
N GLN A 236 -3.59 20.98 26.28
CA GLN A 236 -3.47 21.34 27.68
C GLN A 236 -1.99 21.66 27.92
N ALA A 237 -1.68 22.95 28.06
CA ALA A 237 -0.42 23.37 28.63
C ALA A 237 -0.37 22.81 30.07
N ALA A 238 0.55 21.88 30.30
CA ALA A 238 0.92 21.49 31.66
C ALA A 238 1.67 22.65 32.33
N PRO A 239 1.51 22.82 33.66
CA PRO A 239 1.98 23.99 34.41
C PRO A 239 3.50 24.14 34.47
#